data_AF-A0A3P7LL95-F1
#
_entry.id   AF-A0A3P7LL95-F1
#
_cell.length_a   1.000
_cell.length_b   1.000
_cell.length_c   1.000
_cell.angle_alpha   90.00
_cell.angle_beta   90.00
_cell.angle_gamma   90.00
#
_symmetry.space_group_name_H-M   'P 1'
#
loop_
_entity.id
_entity.type
_entity.pdbx_description
1 polymer ?
#
loop_
_entity_poly.entity_id
_entity_poly.type
_entity_poly.pdbx_seq_one_letter_code
_entity_poly.pdbx_strand_id
1 'polypeptide(L)'
;MPHDWSKSTTIPIWKNEGNIADCSTYRPIRLMSHTLKIFERVELPSSQCGFVKSAGIADAIHAVRIVMEKHREKRRELHAAFLDMEKAFDKVPHDVIWWALRKHMIPKVYIQ
;
A
#
# COMPACT_ATOMS: atom_id res chain seq x y z
N MET A 1 -23.59 -8.74 -4.72
CA MET A 1 -23.13 -8.76 -3.32
C MET A 1 -24.27 -8.35 -2.39
N PRO A 2 -24.28 -8.78 -1.11
CA PRO A 2 -25.25 -8.27 -0.12
C PRO A 2 -25.17 -6.75 -0.01
N HIS A 3 -26.32 -6.09 0.10
CA HIS A 3 -26.39 -4.62 0.17
C HIS A 3 -25.57 -4.06 1.35
N ASP A 4 -25.52 -4.75 2.49
CA ASP A 4 -24.77 -4.26 3.65
C ASP A 4 -23.24 -4.26 3.47
N TRP A 5 -22.72 -4.94 2.45
CA TRP A 5 -21.29 -4.92 2.16
C TRP A 5 -20.85 -3.64 1.45
N SER A 6 -21.78 -2.85 0.91
CA SER A 6 -21.47 -1.53 0.33
C SER A 6 -21.41 -0.42 1.39
N LYS A 7 -21.80 -0.70 2.63
CA LYS A 7 -21.76 0.27 3.74
C LYS A 7 -20.39 0.26 4.40
N SER A 8 -19.89 1.45 4.70
CA SER A 8 -18.64 1.63 5.44
C SER A 8 -18.68 2.91 6.26
N THR A 9 -17.93 2.94 7.36
CA THR A 9 -17.75 4.13 8.20
C THR A 9 -16.36 4.68 7.98
N THR A 10 -16.24 5.95 7.57
CA THR A 10 -14.94 6.61 7.39
C THR A 10 -14.59 7.39 8.65
N ILE A 11 -13.42 7.10 9.24
CA ILE A 11 -12.88 7.79 10.41
C ILE A 11 -11.65 8.58 9.98
N PRO A 12 -11.64 9.92 10.10
CA PRO A 12 -10.43 10.70 9.85
C PRO A 12 -9.47 10.57 11.04
N ILE A 13 -8.22 10.16 10.78
CA ILE A 13 -7.16 10.10 11.79
C ILE A 13 -6.12 11.18 11.51
N TRP A 14 -5.89 12.07 12.47
CA TRP A 14 -4.90 13.14 12.33
C TRP A 14 -3.48 12.55 12.25
N LYS A 15 -2.63 13.08 11.36
CA LYS A 15 -1.25 12.62 11.12
C LYS A 15 -0.26 13.04 12.23
N ASN A 16 -0.73 13.74 13.27
CA ASN A 16 0.11 14.38 14.29
C ASN A 16 1.08 15.44 13.74
N GLU A 17 0.76 16.00 12.57
CA GLU A 17 1.58 16.98 11.85
C GLU A 17 0.66 18.02 11.18
N GLY A 18 1.13 19.27 11.11
CA GLY A 18 0.42 20.37 10.44
C GLY A 18 -0.77 20.96 11.22
N ASN A 19 -1.61 21.73 10.52
CA ASN A 19 -2.77 22.40 11.11
C ASN A 19 -3.99 21.46 11.19
N ILE A 20 -4.57 21.32 12.38
CA ILE A 20 -5.77 20.51 12.67
C ILE A 20 -7.00 20.97 11.86
N ALA A 21 -7.07 22.24 11.46
CA ALA A 21 -8.17 22.74 10.63
C ALA A 21 -8.04 22.34 9.14
N ASP A 22 -6.87 21.88 8.70
CA ASP A 22 -6.66 21.43 7.32
C ASP A 22 -6.95 19.94 7.18
N CYS A 23 -7.96 19.60 6.38
CA CYS A 23 -8.36 18.22 6.06
C CYS A 23 -7.21 17.37 5.47
N SER A 24 -6.22 17.98 4.82
CA SER A 24 -5.09 17.27 4.22
C SER A 24 -4.17 16.61 5.26
N THR A 25 -4.22 17.09 6.51
CA THR A 25 -3.47 16.56 7.66
C THR A 25 -4.08 15.30 8.26
N TYR A 26 -5.21 14.83 7.73
CA TYR A 26 -5.86 13.60 8.15
C TYR A 26 -5.59 12.45 7.18
N ARG A 27 -5.64 11.22 7.69
CA ARG A 27 -5.70 9.97 6.93
C ARG A 27 -7.08 9.37 7.13
N PRO A 28 -7.92 9.28 6.09
CA PRO A 28 -9.20 8.61 6.22
C PRO A 28 -8.99 7.10 6.35
N ILE A 29 -9.57 6.47 7.37
CA ILE A 29 -9.66 5.02 7.48
C ILE A 29 -11.10 4.60 7.25
N ARG A 30 -11.31 3.76 6.23
CA ARG A 30 -12.62 3.18 5.93
C ARG A 30 -12.78 1.85 6.68
N LEU A 31 -13.73 1.80 7.61
CA LEU A 31 -14.11 0.58 8.32
C LEU A 31 -15.21 -0.14 7.56
N MET A 32 -14.92 -1.38 7.17
CA MET A 32 -15.82 -2.26 6.41
C MET A 32 -16.27 -3.45 7.26
N SER A 33 -17.29 -4.16 6.78
CA SER A 33 -17.80 -5.38 7.43
C SER A 33 -16.70 -6.44 7.57
N HIS A 34 -16.78 -7.26 8.62
CA HIS A 34 -15.82 -8.33 8.86
C HIS A 34 -15.73 -9.30 7.68
N THR A 35 -16.87 -9.61 7.06
CA THR A 35 -16.93 -10.52 5.92
C THR A 35 -16.19 -9.96 4.70
N LEU A 36 -16.32 -8.65 4.43
CA LEU A 36 -15.62 -8.03 3.31
C LEU A 36 -14.10 -8.02 3.53
N LYS A 37 -13.62 -7.78 4.76
CA LYS A 37 -12.18 -7.85 5.09
C LYS A 37 -11.56 -9.24 4.83
N ILE A 38 -12.34 -10.31 5.00
CA ILE A 38 -11.90 -11.67 4.68
C ILE A 38 -11.86 -11.85 3.17
N PHE A 39 -12.88 -11.36 2.47
CA PHE A 39 -13.00 -11.44 1.02
C PHE A 39 -11.88 -10.68 0.27
N GLU A 40 -11.42 -9.56 0.82
CA GLU A 40 -10.35 -8.73 0.23
C GLU A 40 -8.94 -9.26 0.46
N ARG A 41 -8.77 -10.42 1.11
CA ARG A 41 -7.44 -11.03 1.25
C ARG A 41 -6.93 -11.47 -0.11
N VAL A 42 -5.87 -10.78 -0.56
CA VAL A 42 -5.16 -11.08 -1.80
C VAL A 42 -3.78 -11.64 -1.50
N GLU A 43 -3.32 -12.56 -2.34
CA GLU A 43 -1.93 -12.99 -2.35
C GLU A 43 -1.10 -11.96 -3.13
N LEU A 44 0.00 -11.51 -2.52
CA LEU A 44 0.89 -10.52 -3.11
C LEU A 44 2.07 -11.22 -3.80
N PRO A 45 2.62 -10.63 -4.89
CA PRO A 45 3.75 -11.20 -5.60
C PRO A 45 5.00 -11.25 -4.72
N SER A 46 5.86 -12.24 -4.95
CA SER A 46 7.11 -12.45 -4.19
C SER A 46 8.12 -11.32 -4.30
N SER A 47 8.02 -10.49 -5.35
CA SER A 47 8.86 -9.30 -5.54
C SER A 47 8.46 -8.12 -4.65
N GLN A 48 7.30 -8.18 -4.00
CA GLN A 48 6.82 -7.11 -3.14
C GLN A 48 7.38 -7.28 -1.73
N CYS A 49 8.05 -6.24 -1.20
CA CYS A 49 8.58 -6.28 0.16
C CYS A 49 7.61 -5.67 1.20
N GLY A 50 6.74 -4.74 0.79
CA GLY A 50 5.75 -4.12 1.67
C GLY A 50 4.42 -4.88 1.68
N PHE A 51 3.74 -4.96 2.83
CA PHE A 51 2.47 -5.68 3.00
C PHE A 51 2.54 -7.22 2.82
N VAL A 52 3.74 -7.78 2.66
CA VAL A 52 3.95 -9.23 2.57
C VAL A 52 4.24 -9.80 3.95
N LYS A 53 3.63 -10.94 4.27
CA LYS A 53 3.90 -11.68 5.51
C LYS A 53 5.39 -12.04 5.54
N SER A 54 6.05 -11.83 6.68
CA SER A 54 7.48 -12.08 6.91
C SER A 54 8.51 -11.22 6.15
N ALA A 55 8.10 -10.15 5.46
CA ALA A 55 9.03 -9.13 4.93
C ALA A 55 8.81 -7.81 5.67
N GLY A 56 9.77 -7.43 6.51
CA GLY A 56 9.69 -6.24 7.35
C GLY A 56 10.49 -5.05 6.84
N ILE A 57 10.23 -3.88 7.41
CA ILE A 57 11.05 -2.67 7.19
C ILE A 57 12.51 -2.93 7.59
N ALA A 58 12.74 -3.72 8.64
CA ALA A 58 14.08 -4.08 9.09
C ALA A 58 14.88 -4.83 8.01
N ASP A 59 14.25 -5.77 7.30
CA ASP A 59 14.91 -6.55 6.24
C ASP A 59 15.28 -5.65 5.06
N ALA A 60 14.39 -4.72 4.68
CA ALA A 60 14.65 -3.74 3.63
C ALA A 60 15.81 -2.80 3.98
N ILE A 61 15.82 -2.26 5.21
CA ILE A 61 16.93 -1.43 5.72
C ILE A 61 18.23 -2.23 5.73
N HIS A 62 18.19 -3.47 6.19
CA HIS A 62 19.36 -4.34 6.23
C HIS A 62 19.93 -4.62 4.84
N ALA A 63 19.07 -4.90 3.86
CA ALA A 63 19.48 -5.10 2.47
C ALA A 63 20.19 -3.87 1.89
N VAL A 64 19.62 -2.67 2.08
CA VAL A 64 20.25 -1.41 1.65
C VAL A 64 21.61 -1.23 2.33
N ARG A 65 21.69 -1.52 3.63
CA ARG A 65 22.95 -1.41 4.38
C ARG A 65 24.02 -2.36 3.86
N ILE A 66 23.68 -3.61 3.54
CA ILE A 66 24.62 -4.57 2.92
C ILE A 66 25.16 -4.02 1.59
N VAL A 67 24.29 -3.43 0.76
CA VAL A 67 24.71 -2.86 -0.53
C VAL A 67 25.67 -1.69 -0.32
N MET A 68 25.40 -0.82 0.64
CA MET A 68 26.27 0.31 1.00
C MET A 68 27.65 -0.16 1.49
N GLU A 69 27.69 -1.10 2.44
CA GLU A 69 28.94 -1.67 2.99
C GLU A 69 29.80 -2.28 1.88
N LYS A 70 29.21 -3.11 0.99
CA LYS A 70 29.93 -3.74 -0.13
C LYS A 70 30.54 -2.75 -1.13
N HIS A 71 29.87 -1.61 -1.38
CA HIS A 71 30.42 -0.57 -2.26
C HIS A 71 31.57 0.18 -1.58
N ARG A 72 31.42 0.45 -0.27
CA ARG A 72 32.46 1.08 0.56
C ARG A 72 33.73 0.23 0.63
N GLU A 73 33.60 -1.08 0.85
CA GLU A 73 34.73 -2.03 0.85
C GLU A 73 35.51 -2.00 -0.47
N LYS A 74 34.81 -1.89 -1.59
CA LYS A 74 35.41 -1.86 -2.93
C LYS A 74 35.85 -0.45 -3.36
N ARG A 75 35.72 0.56 -2.49
CA ARG A 75 35.96 1.99 -2.79
C ARG A 75 35.26 2.46 -4.06
N ARG A 76 34.02 1.99 -4.28
CA ARG A 76 33.17 2.40 -5.40
C ARG A 76 32.12 3.36 -4.92
N GLU A 77 31.79 4.33 -5.76
CA GLU A 77 30.66 5.22 -5.53
C GLU A 77 29.34 4.44 -5.67
N LEU A 78 28.38 4.76 -4.81
CA LEU A 78 27.02 4.24 -4.83
C LEU A 78 26.06 5.42 -4.88
N HIS A 79 25.22 5.45 -5.91
CA HIS A 79 24.12 6.41 -6.01
C HIS A 79 22.81 5.70 -5.69
N ALA A 80 22.01 6.28 -4.81
CA ALA A 80 20.70 5.79 -4.43
C ALA A 80 19.64 6.86 -4.70
N ALA A 81 18.50 6.44 -5.25
CA ALA A 81 17.32 7.27 -5.43
C ALA A 81 16.17 6.68 -4.60
N PHE A 82 15.58 7.52 -3.75
CA PHE A 82 14.41 7.16 -2.96
C PHE A 82 13.17 7.74 -3.63
N LEU A 83 12.18 6.88 -3.88
CA LEU A 83 10.93 7.25 -4.53
C LEU A 83 9.80 7.08 -3.53
N ASP A 84 9.01 8.14 -3.34
CA ASP A 84 7.79 8.11 -2.55
C ASP A 84 6.64 8.71 -3.35
N MET A 85 5.46 8.10 -3.25
CA MET A 85 4.27 8.52 -3.99
C MET A 85 3.34 9.30 -3.08
N GLU A 86 3.12 10.57 -3.41
CA GLU A 86 2.19 11.42 -2.66
C GLU A 86 0.75 10.90 -2.80
N LYS A 87 0.11 10.53 -1.68
CA LYS A 87 -1.28 10.03 -1.62
C LYS A 87 -1.52 8.83 -2.54
N ALA A 88 -0.62 7.84 -2.48
CA ALA A 88 -0.64 6.66 -3.34
C ALA A 88 -2.01 5.97 -3.45
N PHE A 89 -2.77 5.84 -2.35
CA PHE A 89 -4.08 5.19 -2.37
C PHE A 89 -5.19 6.06 -3.00
N ASP A 90 -5.11 7.38 -2.85
CA ASP A 90 -6.13 8.30 -3.32
C ASP A 90 -5.96 8.65 -4.81
N LYS A 91 -4.74 8.54 -5.33
CA LYS A 91 -4.39 8.93 -6.71
C LYS A 91 -4.43 7.77 -7.72
N VAL A 92 -4.76 6.55 -7.32
CA VAL A 92 -4.84 5.43 -8.28
C VAL A 92 -6.10 5.57 -9.14
N PRO A 93 -5.99 5.65 -10.47
CA PRO A 93 -7.15 5.67 -11.34
C PRO A 93 -7.97 4.37 -11.24
N HIS A 94 -9.30 4.48 -11.13
CA HIS A 94 -10.18 3.33 -10.95
C HIS A 94 -10.11 2.35 -12.14
N ASP A 95 -9.93 2.84 -13.36
CA ASP A 95 -9.74 2.04 -14.57
C ASP A 95 -8.52 1.13 -14.49
N VAL A 96 -7.41 1.61 -13.90
CA VAL A 96 -6.21 0.81 -13.65
C VAL A 96 -6.47 -0.29 -12.62
N ILE A 97 -7.22 0.01 -11.57
CA ILE A 97 -7.64 -1.00 -10.57
C ILE A 97 -8.47 -2.09 -11.25
N TRP A 98 -9.47 -1.69 -12.06
CA TRP A 98 -10.31 -2.65 -12.79
C TRP A 98 -9.52 -3.49 -13.78
N TRP A 99 -8.57 -2.88 -14.48
CA TRP A 99 -7.66 -3.60 -15.36
C TRP A 99 -6.82 -4.63 -14.59
N ALA A 100 -6.25 -4.25 -13.45
CA ALA A 100 -5.45 -5.14 -12.62
C ALA A 100 -6.27 -6.33 -12.09
N LEU A 101 -7.49 -6.10 -11.58
CA LEU A 101 -8.36 -7.17 -11.09
C LEU A 101 -8.74 -8.16 -12.21
N ARG A 102 -9.01 -7.66 -13.42
CA ARG A 102 -9.25 -8.51 -14.60
C ARG A 102 -8.02 -9.34 -14.97
N LYS A 103 -6.82 -8.73 -14.92
CA LYS A 103 -5.54 -9.43 -15.18
C LYS A 103 -5.28 -10.55 -14.17
N HIS A 104 -5.70 -10.37 -12.91
CA HIS A 104 -5.62 -11.38 -11.86
C HIS A 104 -6.78 -12.38 -11.86
N MET A 105 -7.57 -12.44 -12.94
CA MET A 105 -8.66 -13.41 -13.14
C MET A 105 -9.76 -13.36 -12.07
N ILE A 106 -9.93 -12.21 -11.41
CA ILE A 106 -11.04 -12.02 -10.48
C ILE A 106 -12.36 -12.06 -11.29
N PRO A 107 -13.37 -12.86 -10.88
CA PRO A 107 -14.60 -13.00 -11.64
C PRO A 107 -15.34 -11.68 -11.85
N LYS A 108 -15.86 -11.44 -13.06
CA LYS A 108 -16.60 -10.22 -13.43
C LYS A 108 -17.80 -9.92 -12.52
N VAL A 109 -18.39 -10.94 -11.89
CA VAL A 109 -19.49 -10.75 -10.92
C VAL A 109 -19.08 -9.89 -9.71
N TYR A 110 -17.77 -9.79 -9.43
CA TYR A 110 -17.20 -8.96 -8.38
C TYR A 110 -16.55 -7.66 -8.90
N ILE A 111 -16.43 -7.51 -10.23
CA ILE A 111 -15.83 -6.35 -10.90
C ILE A 111 -16.92 -5.70 -11.75
N GLN A 112 -17.72 -4.83 -11.16
CA GLN A 112 -18.75 -4.04 -11.84
C GLN A 112 -18.36 -2.57 -11.88
#